data_AF-A0A1F5GJ69-F1
#
_entry.id   AF-A0A1F5GJ69-F1
#
_cell.length_a   1.000
_cell.length_b   1.000
_cell.length_c   1.000
_cell.angle_alpha   90.00
_cell.angle_beta   90.00
_cell.angle_gamma   90.00
#
_symmetry.space_group_name_H-M   'P 1'
#
loop_
_entity.id
_entity.type
_entity.pdbx_description
1 polymer ?
#
loop_
_entity_poly.entity_id
_entity_poly.type
_entity_poly.pdbx_seq_one_letter_code
_entity_poly.pdbx_strand_id
1 'polypeptide(L)'
;MPELKGTTFTAEESRGVALEALAKAEAISLSGEPDRAQGEYEDIIRFCEDNRITATHPYLKAVFNLAGLFVSGGRLEEARDLLHGKGKIEPVLGEQFELHETLGKIEQGLGNMEAAKSSYRKAIDLGKQKGRSLSSVVLPLCDILSQEEEFEEAYLALRNNLPYISE
;
A
#
# COMPACT_ATOMS: atom_id res chain seq x y z
N MET A 1 -1.35 -26.03 -5.28
CA MET A 1 -0.46 -25.00 -4.71
C MET A 1 0.93 -25.63 -4.66
N PRO A 2 2.02 -24.92 -4.98
CA PRO A 2 3.34 -25.39 -4.61
C PRO A 2 3.34 -25.54 -3.08
N GLU A 3 3.72 -26.71 -2.57
CA GLU A 3 3.75 -26.93 -1.13
C GLU A 3 4.84 -26.04 -0.52
N LEU A 4 4.44 -25.09 0.35
CA LEU A 4 5.35 -24.20 1.08
C LEU A 4 6.12 -24.92 2.21
N LYS A 5 6.18 -26.26 2.21
CA LYS A 5 6.76 -27.06 3.29
C LYS A 5 7.85 -27.99 2.77
N GLY A 6 9.02 -27.94 3.41
CA GLY A 6 10.00 -29.03 3.40
C GLY A 6 11.21 -28.87 2.48
N THR A 7 11.33 -27.80 1.70
CA THR A 7 12.46 -27.58 0.79
C THR A 7 13.19 -26.29 1.19
N THR A 8 14.51 -26.36 1.36
CA THR A 8 15.34 -25.16 1.52
C THR A 8 15.43 -24.47 0.17
N PHE A 9 14.63 -23.42 -0.01
CA PHE A 9 14.70 -22.58 -1.19
C PHE A 9 15.91 -21.65 -1.11
N THR A 10 16.52 -21.36 -2.26
CA THR A 10 17.35 -20.16 -2.41
C THR A 10 16.48 -18.91 -2.28
N ALA A 11 17.10 -17.75 -2.04
CA ALA A 11 16.37 -16.49 -1.99
C ALA A 11 15.64 -16.16 -3.31
N GLU A 12 16.22 -16.57 -4.45
CA GLU A 12 15.63 -16.36 -5.77
C GLU A 12 14.41 -17.25 -6.00
N GLU A 13 14.50 -18.54 -5.66
CA GLU A 13 13.36 -19.47 -5.74
C GLU A 13 12.24 -19.04 -4.80
N SER A 14 12.58 -18.65 -3.56
CA SER A 14 11.60 -18.12 -2.59
C SER A 14 10.89 -16.89 -3.16
N ARG A 15 11.62 -15.97 -3.79
CA ARG A 15 11.03 -14.78 -4.40
C ARG A 15 10.10 -15.15 -5.56
N GLY A 16 10.46 -16.13 -6.38
CA GLY A 16 9.62 -16.64 -7.47
C GLY A 16 8.29 -17.21 -6.95
N VAL A 17 8.35 -18.08 -5.95
CA VAL A 17 7.17 -18.66 -5.29
C VAL A 17 6.27 -17.57 -4.69
N ALA A 18 6.86 -16.59 -3.99
CA ALA A 18 6.11 -15.49 -3.39
C ALA A 18 5.44 -14.60 -4.45
N LEU A 19 6.07 -14.41 -5.61
CA LEU A 19 5.50 -13.62 -6.71
C LEU A 19 4.30 -14.31 -7.35
N GLU A 20 4.36 -15.62 -7.56
CA GLU A 20 3.22 -16.41 -8.06
C GLU A 20 2.05 -16.39 -7.07
N ALA A 21 2.35 -16.56 -5.78
CA ALA A 21 1.35 -16.51 -4.73
C ALA A 21 0.68 -15.11 -4.66
N LEU A 22 1.46 -14.04 -4.80
CA LEU A 22 0.94 -12.68 -4.85
C LEU A 22 -0.05 -12.48 -5.99
N ALA A 23 0.30 -12.89 -7.22
CA ALA A 23 -0.59 -12.75 -8.37
C ALA A 23 -1.93 -13.47 -8.17
N LYS A 24 -1.90 -14.64 -7.52
CA LYS A 24 -3.11 -15.38 -7.14
C LYS A 24 -3.93 -14.65 -6.07
N ALA A 25 -3.28 -14.14 -5.02
CA ALA A 25 -3.95 -13.38 -3.97
C ALA A 25 -4.62 -12.11 -4.50
N GLU A 26 -3.98 -11.40 -5.42
CA GLU A 26 -4.54 -10.24 -6.11
C GLU A 26 -5.76 -10.62 -6.96
N ALA A 27 -5.71 -11.74 -7.67
CA ALA A 27 -6.86 -12.24 -8.42
C ALA A 27 -8.06 -12.58 -7.50
N ILE A 28 -7.82 -13.17 -6.33
CA ILE A 28 -8.86 -13.45 -5.32
C ILE A 28 -9.43 -12.14 -4.74
N SER A 29 -8.57 -11.15 -4.51
CA SER A 29 -9.02 -9.84 -4.06
C SER A 29 -9.95 -9.18 -5.08
N LEU A 30 -9.61 -9.29 -6.38
CA LEU A 30 -10.41 -8.74 -7.47
C LEU A 30 -11.70 -9.53 -7.73
N SER A 31 -11.77 -10.82 -7.36
CA SER A 31 -13.01 -11.61 -7.43
C SER A 31 -14.02 -11.28 -6.33
N GLY A 32 -13.69 -10.35 -5.43
CA GLY A 32 -14.59 -9.90 -4.36
C GLY A 32 -14.63 -10.86 -3.17
N GLU A 33 -13.53 -11.58 -2.92
CA GLU A 33 -13.41 -12.52 -1.80
C GLU A 33 -12.39 -12.01 -0.76
N PRO A 34 -12.71 -10.92 -0.03
CA PRO A 34 -11.73 -10.22 0.82
C PRO A 34 -11.16 -11.08 1.93
N ASP A 35 -11.97 -11.94 2.57
CA ASP A 35 -11.50 -12.83 3.65
C ASP A 35 -10.48 -13.86 3.14
N ARG A 36 -10.71 -14.41 1.93
CA ARG A 36 -9.76 -15.34 1.30
C ARG A 36 -8.49 -14.62 0.87
N ALA A 37 -8.62 -13.42 0.30
CA ALA A 37 -7.47 -12.61 -0.08
C ALA A 37 -6.62 -12.24 1.15
N GLN A 38 -7.26 -11.89 2.27
CA GLN A 38 -6.58 -11.58 3.53
C GLN A 38 -5.68 -12.75 3.97
N GLY A 39 -6.23 -13.97 4.03
CA GLY A 39 -5.46 -15.15 4.42
C GLY A 39 -4.30 -15.45 3.47
N GLU A 40 -4.48 -15.26 2.16
CA GLU A 40 -3.41 -15.49 1.18
C GLU A 40 -2.29 -14.44 1.33
N TYR A 41 -2.61 -13.17 1.60
CA TYR A 41 -1.58 -12.16 1.88
C TYR A 41 -0.83 -12.44 3.19
N GLU A 42 -1.52 -12.87 4.25
CA GLU A 42 -0.90 -13.27 5.51
C GLU A 42 0.08 -14.45 5.31
N ASP A 43 -0.31 -15.44 4.50
CA ASP A 43 0.54 -16.57 4.14
C ASP A 43 1.80 -16.15 3.36
N ILE A 44 1.66 -15.22 2.40
CA ILE A 44 2.80 -14.67 1.64
C ILE A 44 3.77 -13.94 2.57
N ILE A 45 3.25 -13.10 3.47
CA ILE A 45 4.05 -12.34 4.44
C ILE A 45 4.86 -13.32 5.30
N ARG A 46 4.19 -14.30 5.91
CA ARG A 46 4.84 -15.32 6.75
C ARG A 46 5.90 -16.10 5.98
N PHE A 47 5.58 -16.56 4.77
CA PHE A 47 6.54 -17.27 3.93
C PHE A 47 7.78 -16.43 3.62
N CYS A 48 7.59 -15.16 3.29
CA CYS A 48 8.69 -14.24 3.01
C CYS A 48 9.55 -13.96 4.27
N GLU A 49 8.94 -13.89 5.45
CA GLU A 49 9.65 -13.75 6.72
C GLU A 49 10.48 -14.99 7.06
N ASP A 50 9.88 -16.17 6.93
CA ASP A 50 10.54 -17.46 7.17
C ASP A 50 11.75 -17.66 6.25
N ASN A 51 11.65 -17.20 4.99
CA ASN A 51 12.73 -17.27 4.00
C ASN A 51 13.62 -16.02 3.95
N ARG A 52 13.43 -15.05 4.85
CA ARG A 52 14.23 -13.81 4.97
C ARG A 52 14.31 -12.97 3.69
N ILE A 53 13.22 -12.91 2.93
CA ILE A 53 13.09 -12.12 1.68
C ILE A 53 12.19 -10.88 1.87
N THR A 54 12.28 -10.24 3.04
CA THR A 54 11.35 -9.18 3.49
C THR A 54 11.57 -7.81 2.82
N ALA A 55 12.66 -7.59 2.09
CA ALA A 55 12.87 -6.38 1.29
C ALA A 55 12.50 -6.56 -0.20
N THR A 56 11.76 -7.62 -0.53
CA THR A 56 11.40 -7.93 -1.91
C THR A 56 10.03 -7.38 -2.29
N HIS A 57 9.84 -7.14 -3.59
CA HIS A 57 8.56 -6.71 -4.17
C HIS A 57 7.35 -7.53 -3.68
N PRO A 58 7.33 -8.89 -3.74
CA PRO A 58 6.15 -9.64 -3.33
C PRO A 58 5.79 -9.47 -1.85
N TYR A 59 6.79 -9.38 -0.97
CA TYR A 59 6.55 -9.10 0.45
C TYR A 59 5.90 -7.74 0.65
N LEU A 60 6.51 -6.68 0.10
CA LEU A 60 6.03 -5.31 0.29
C LEU A 60 4.61 -5.14 -0.27
N LYS A 61 4.35 -5.72 -1.45
CA LYS A 61 3.03 -5.65 -2.08
C LYS A 61 1.96 -6.40 -1.28
N ALA A 62 2.28 -7.59 -0.74
CA ALA A 62 1.36 -8.31 0.13
C ALA A 62 1.03 -7.51 1.40
N VAL A 63 2.03 -6.85 2.03
CA VAL A 63 1.81 -5.97 3.18
C VAL A 63 0.87 -4.81 2.85
N PHE A 64 1.09 -4.11 1.73
CA PHE A 64 0.24 -2.98 1.35
C PHE A 64 -1.17 -3.42 0.96
N ASN A 65 -1.31 -4.53 0.23
CA ASN A 65 -2.62 -5.03 -0.16
C ASN A 65 -3.42 -5.50 1.07
N LEU A 66 -2.77 -6.17 2.03
CA LEU A 66 -3.39 -6.54 3.31
C LEU A 66 -3.83 -5.31 4.12
N ALA A 67 -2.96 -4.30 4.23
CA ALA A 67 -3.31 -3.03 4.87
C ALA A 67 -4.48 -2.34 4.14
N GLY A 68 -4.52 -2.39 2.81
CA GLY A 68 -5.64 -1.90 2.00
C GLY A 68 -6.95 -2.62 2.31
N LEU A 69 -6.95 -3.94 2.49
CA LEU A 69 -8.12 -4.71 2.91
C LEU A 69 -8.60 -4.28 4.31
N PHE A 70 -7.69 -4.07 5.25
CA PHE A 70 -8.04 -3.57 6.58
C PHE A 70 -8.65 -2.17 6.52
N VAL A 71 -8.10 -1.26 5.70
CA VAL A 71 -8.69 0.06 5.47
C VAL A 71 -10.12 -0.06 4.91
N SER A 72 -10.32 -0.84 3.86
CA SER A 72 -11.65 -1.05 3.26
C SER A 72 -12.64 -1.72 4.21
N GLY A 73 -12.15 -2.53 5.15
CA GLY A 73 -12.96 -3.15 6.20
C GLY A 73 -13.16 -2.29 7.46
N GLY A 74 -12.65 -1.05 7.49
CA GLY A 74 -12.72 -0.16 8.66
C GLY A 74 -11.80 -0.54 9.83
N ARG A 75 -10.92 -1.52 9.64
CA ARG A 75 -9.94 -2.02 10.62
C ARG A 75 -8.66 -1.18 10.60
N LEU A 76 -8.81 0.13 10.75
CA LEU A 76 -7.75 1.11 10.54
C LEU A 76 -6.56 0.95 11.50
N GLU A 77 -6.83 0.57 12.75
CA GLU A 77 -5.78 0.35 13.74
C GLU A 77 -4.91 -0.86 13.40
N GLU A 78 -5.52 -1.94 12.90
CA GLU A 78 -4.78 -3.12 12.46
C GLU A 78 -3.93 -2.82 11.23
N ALA A 79 -4.43 -1.97 10.33
CA ALA A 79 -3.65 -1.48 9.19
C ALA A 79 -2.43 -0.65 9.64
N ARG A 80 -2.63 0.23 10.63
CA ARG A 80 -1.55 1.05 11.20
C ARG A 80 -0.50 0.18 11.89
N ASP A 81 -0.91 -0.76 12.73
CA ASP A 81 -0.02 -1.67 13.43
C ASP A 81 0.76 -2.58 12.47
N LEU A 82 0.11 -3.07 11.41
CA LEU A 82 0.76 -3.83 10.36
C LEU A 82 1.87 -3.01 9.70
N LEU A 83 1.58 -1.80 9.22
CA LEU A 83 2.57 -0.96 8.54
C LEU A 83 3.66 -0.48 9.49
N HIS A 84 3.36 -0.13 10.74
CA HIS A 84 4.39 0.23 11.72
C HIS A 84 5.30 -0.94 12.09
N GLY A 85 4.73 -2.13 12.28
CA GLY A 85 5.47 -3.34 12.57
C GLY A 85 6.43 -3.74 11.43
N LYS A 86 6.01 -3.54 10.17
CA LYS A 86 6.82 -3.85 8.99
C LYS A 86 7.66 -2.67 8.48
N GLY A 87 7.34 -1.44 8.86
CA GLY A 87 7.93 -0.18 8.36
C GLY A 87 9.39 0.08 8.75
N LYS A 88 10.01 -0.83 9.52
CA LYS A 88 11.47 -0.89 9.65
C LYS A 88 12.17 -1.34 8.36
N ILE A 89 11.41 -1.90 7.42
CA ILE A 89 11.89 -2.30 6.10
C ILE A 89 11.77 -1.08 5.19
N GLU A 90 12.91 -0.59 4.72
CA GLU A 90 12.95 0.50 3.76
C GLU A 90 12.49 -0.03 2.38
N PRO A 91 11.32 0.39 1.87
CA PRO A 91 10.87 -0.04 0.56
C PRO A 91 11.81 0.52 -0.51
N VAL A 92 12.05 -0.26 -1.56
CA VAL A 92 12.71 0.29 -2.75
C VAL A 92 11.83 1.40 -3.35
N LEU A 93 12.45 2.32 -4.08
CA LEU A 93 11.81 3.59 -4.51
C LEU A 93 10.46 3.41 -5.25
N GLY A 94 10.22 2.25 -5.87
CA GLY A 94 8.96 1.96 -6.57
C GLY A 94 7.74 1.85 -5.66
N GLU A 95 7.96 1.33 -4.45
CA GLU A 95 6.97 0.89 -3.46
C GLU A 95 6.71 1.93 -2.37
N GLN A 96 7.58 2.94 -2.27
CA GLN A 96 7.39 4.06 -1.36
C GLN A 96 6.12 4.87 -1.69
N PHE A 97 5.70 4.87 -2.95
CA PHE A 97 4.42 5.47 -3.37
C PHE A 97 3.25 4.77 -2.67
N GLU A 98 3.13 3.44 -2.82
CA GLU A 98 2.06 2.65 -2.21
C GLU A 98 2.08 2.72 -0.68
N LEU A 99 3.27 2.76 -0.08
CA LEU A 99 3.41 2.95 1.37
C LEU A 99 2.76 4.26 1.81
N HIS A 100 3.14 5.38 1.19
CA HIS A 100 2.64 6.70 1.57
C HIS A 100 1.18 6.91 1.19
N GLU A 101 0.70 6.33 0.10
CA GLU A 101 -0.72 6.28 -0.24
C GLU A 101 -1.52 5.56 0.86
N THR A 102 -1.05 4.38 1.28
CA THR A 102 -1.74 3.57 2.27
C THR A 102 -1.72 4.22 3.65
N LEU A 103 -0.57 4.78 4.07
CA LEU A 103 -0.46 5.56 5.31
C LEU A 103 -1.40 6.77 5.29
N GLY A 104 -1.50 7.48 4.16
CA GLY A 104 -2.43 8.61 4.04
C GLY A 104 -3.88 8.18 4.29
N LYS A 105 -4.32 7.07 3.68
CA LYS A 105 -5.67 6.51 3.86
C LYS A 105 -5.93 6.09 5.31
N ILE A 106 -4.96 5.44 5.94
CA ILE A 106 -5.05 5.00 7.34
C ILE A 106 -5.20 6.21 8.27
N GLU A 107 -4.29 7.18 8.16
CA GLU A 107 -4.29 8.35 9.04
C GLU A 107 -5.51 9.23 8.83
N GLN A 108 -5.99 9.36 7.59
CA GLN A 108 -7.24 10.07 7.29
C GLN A 108 -8.42 9.38 7.97
N GLY A 109 -8.54 8.05 7.85
CA GLY A 109 -9.60 7.29 8.49
C GLY A 109 -9.57 7.37 10.01
N LEU A 110 -8.38 7.48 10.62
CA LEU A 110 -8.18 7.63 12.06
C LEU A 110 -8.41 9.07 12.55
N GLY A 111 -8.65 10.03 11.64
CA GLY A 111 -8.84 11.44 11.97
C GLY A 111 -7.55 12.25 12.14
N ASN A 112 -6.39 11.67 11.86
CA ASN A 112 -5.08 12.31 11.97
C ASN A 112 -4.76 13.10 10.69
N MET A 113 -5.53 14.16 10.43
CA MET A 113 -5.52 14.88 9.14
C MET A 113 -4.14 15.40 8.73
N GLU A 114 -3.35 15.95 9.66
CA GLU A 114 -1.98 16.42 9.34
C GLU A 114 -1.04 15.29 8.90
N ALA A 115 -1.13 14.12 9.55
CA ALA A 115 -0.34 12.95 9.16
C ALA A 115 -0.78 12.39 7.80
N ALA A 116 -2.09 12.43 7.53
CA ALA A 116 -2.65 12.09 6.23
C ALA A 116 -2.15 13.03 5.13
N LYS A 117 -2.26 14.36 5.32
CA LYS A 117 -1.76 15.38 4.38
C LYS A 117 -0.26 15.18 4.09
N SER A 118 0.55 14.96 5.12
CA SER A 118 1.98 14.68 4.98
C SER A 118 2.25 13.45 4.12
N SER A 119 1.52 12.36 4.36
CA SER A 119 1.67 11.11 3.62
C SER A 119 1.23 11.26 2.16
N TYR A 120 0.10 11.90 1.89
CA TYR A 120 -0.35 12.15 0.52
C TYR A 120 0.61 13.05 -0.26
N ARG A 121 1.16 14.11 0.34
CA ARG A 121 2.18 14.96 -0.30
C ARG A 121 3.43 14.15 -0.71
N LYS A 122 3.92 13.27 0.18
CA LYS A 122 5.05 12.37 -0.15
C LYS A 122 4.71 11.42 -1.31
N ALA A 123 3.52 10.83 -1.31
CA ALA A 123 3.08 9.97 -2.39
C ALA A 123 2.97 10.74 -3.72
N ILE A 124 2.47 11.98 -3.72
CA ILE A 124 2.40 12.84 -4.90
C ILE A 124 3.80 13.08 -5.48
N ASP A 125 4.78 13.44 -4.65
CA ASP A 125 6.14 13.72 -5.10
C ASP A 125 6.81 12.50 -5.73
N LEU A 126 6.59 11.31 -5.15
CA LEU A 126 7.09 10.05 -5.67
C LEU A 126 6.36 9.64 -6.97
N GLY A 127 5.03 9.79 -7.01
CA GLY A 127 4.22 9.39 -8.15
C GLY A 127 4.50 10.22 -9.40
N LYS A 128 4.78 11.53 -9.26
CA LYS A 128 5.24 12.40 -10.36
C LYS A 128 6.49 11.88 -11.03
N GLN A 129 7.49 11.47 -10.24
CA GLN A 129 8.75 10.96 -10.75
C GLN A 129 8.58 9.63 -11.50
N LYS A 130 7.53 8.88 -11.17
CA LYS A 130 7.24 7.56 -11.74
C LYS A 130 6.18 7.58 -12.85
N GLY A 131 5.57 8.73 -13.14
CA GLY A 131 4.48 8.82 -14.11
C GLY A 131 3.24 8.02 -13.68
N ARG A 132 2.98 7.92 -12.37
CA ARG A 132 1.78 7.24 -11.85
C ARG A 132 0.57 8.18 -11.89
N SER A 133 -0.63 7.61 -12.01
CA SER A 133 -1.85 8.35 -11.71
C SER A 133 -1.83 8.79 -10.25
N LEU A 134 -2.19 10.05 -10.00
CA LEU A 134 -2.20 10.66 -8.67
C LEU A 134 -3.60 10.87 -8.12
N SER A 135 -4.63 10.38 -8.81
CA SER A 135 -6.04 10.53 -8.40
C SER A 135 -6.29 10.01 -6.98
N SER A 136 -5.71 8.85 -6.63
CA SER A 136 -5.90 8.19 -5.33
C SER A 136 -5.23 8.87 -4.14
N VAL A 137 -4.41 9.90 -4.38
CA VAL A 137 -3.70 10.66 -3.33
C VAL A 137 -4.00 12.16 -3.37
N VAL A 138 -4.27 12.75 -4.56
CA VAL A 138 -4.60 14.17 -4.68
C VAL A 138 -6.04 14.44 -4.28
N LEU A 139 -7.00 13.60 -4.68
CA LEU A 139 -8.40 13.86 -4.35
C LEU A 139 -8.64 13.78 -2.83
N PRO A 140 -8.15 12.76 -2.09
CA PRO A 140 -8.26 12.75 -0.64
C PRO A 140 -7.54 13.92 0.04
N LEU A 141 -6.40 14.37 -0.49
CA LEU A 141 -5.71 15.56 0.02
C LEU A 141 -6.58 16.82 -0.16
N CYS A 142 -7.19 17.01 -1.33
CA CYS A 142 -8.13 18.11 -1.59
C CYS A 142 -9.36 18.03 -0.68
N ASP A 143 -9.87 16.83 -0.40
CA ASP A 143 -11.01 16.63 0.50
C ASP A 143 -10.67 17.08 1.92
N ILE A 144 -9.51 16.69 2.45
CA ILE A 144 -9.03 17.11 3.78
C ILE A 144 -8.88 18.64 3.82
N LEU A 145 -8.16 19.22 2.86
CA LEU A 145 -7.93 20.66 2.80
C LEU A 145 -9.25 21.45 2.72
N SER A 146 -10.23 20.94 1.98
CA SER A 146 -11.54 21.58 1.86
C SER A 146 -12.35 21.50 3.16
N GLN A 147 -12.24 20.39 3.90
CA GLN A 147 -12.87 20.24 5.23
C GLN A 147 -12.28 21.20 6.27
N GLU A 148 -10.99 21.52 6.14
CA GLU A 148 -10.27 22.46 7.00
C GLU A 148 -10.35 23.93 6.51
N GLU A 149 -11.18 24.19 5.48
CA GLU A 149 -11.35 25.51 4.86
C GLU A 149 -10.07 26.08 4.19
N GLU A 150 -9.08 25.23 3.91
CA GLU A 150 -7.83 25.54 3.19
C GLU A 150 -8.03 25.53 1.67
N PHE A 151 -9.06 26.24 1.18
CA PHE A 151 -9.53 26.14 -0.21
C PHE A 151 -8.49 26.52 -1.27
N GLU A 152 -7.64 27.51 -0.99
CA GLU A 152 -6.58 27.92 -1.92
C GLU A 152 -5.55 26.79 -2.08
N GLU A 153 -5.17 26.12 -0.99
CA GLU A 153 -4.24 25.00 -1.08
C GLU A 153 -4.89 23.80 -1.79
N ALA A 154 -6.18 23.52 -1.53
CA ALA A 154 -6.92 22.49 -2.24
C ALA A 154 -6.95 22.75 -3.76
N TYR A 155 -7.20 24.00 -4.17
CA TYR A 155 -7.19 24.40 -5.58
C TYR A 155 -5.81 24.25 -6.21
N LEU A 156 -4.75 24.70 -5.53
CA LEU A 156 -3.37 24.56 -6.02
C LEU A 156 -2.94 23.10 -6.13
N ALA A 157 -3.29 22.27 -5.14
CA ALA A 157 -3.03 20.84 -5.16
C ALA A 157 -3.69 20.17 -6.37
N LEU A 158 -4.97 20.46 -6.63
CA LEU A 158 -5.66 19.91 -7.80
C LEU A 158 -5.04 20.42 -9.11
N ARG A 159 -4.87 21.74 -9.24
CA ARG A 159 -4.35 22.38 -10.46
C ARG A 159 -2.95 21.90 -10.83
N ASN A 160 -2.05 21.80 -9.86
CA ASN A 160 -0.66 21.41 -10.08
C ASN A 160 -0.50 19.92 -10.40
N ASN A 161 -1.51 19.11 -10.09
CA ASN A 161 -1.49 17.68 -10.31
C ASN A 161 -2.49 17.22 -11.39
N LEU A 162 -3.25 18.13 -11.98
CA LEU A 162 -4.29 17.82 -12.97
C LEU A 162 -3.80 16.91 -14.12
N PRO A 163 -2.61 17.13 -14.73
CA PRO A 163 -2.11 16.24 -15.79
C PRO A 163 -1.86 14.79 -15.35
N TYR A 164 -1.73 14.54 -14.05
CA TYR A 164 -1.47 13.22 -13.48
C TYR A 164 -2.73 12.57 -12.91
N ILE A 165 -3.87 13.27 -12.92
CA ILE A 165 -5.15 12.76 -12.41
C ILE A 165 -6.03 12.26 -13.56
N SER A 166 -5.89 12.86 -14.75
CA SER A 166 -6.70 12.56 -15.92
C SER A 166 -5.92 11.77 -16.99
N GLU A 167 -5.93 10.44 -16.89
CA GLU A 167 -5.70 9.49 -18.01
C GLU A 167 -6.52 8.21 -17.78
#